data_AF-A0AAU5V4L8-F1
#
_entry.id   AF-A0AAU5V4L8-F1
#
_cell.length_a   1.000
_cell.length_b   1.000
_cell.length_c   1.000
_cell.angle_alpha   90.00
_cell.angle_beta   90.00
_cell.angle_gamma   90.00
#
_symmetry.space_group_name_H-M   'P 1'
#
loop_
_entity.id
_entity.type
_entity.pdbx_description
1 polymer ?
#
loop_
_entity_poly.entity_id
_entity_poly.type
_entity_poly.pdbx_seq_one_letter_code
_entity_poly.pdbx_strand_id
1 'polypeptide(L)'
;MRSEAPVPHAAPTGPPAPAQPASSALAGSPVPSGSPAPAVPEAGIPLVRDHTVYSCVMGSRAFGLATDGSDTDLRGVFLAPTALFWRFEKPPTHVEGPAPEQFSWELERFCSLALRANPNILECLHSPLVAYVDDTGRELLDLRQAFLSRQAHETFTRYALGQRKKLEADVRTHGAPRWKHAMHLLRLLMSARDLLRTGALTIEVGEEREPLLAVKRGEVPWSEVERWMLRLATEADEAAVGSPLPPEPDTARVEDFLIRVRRASVLRETAGDR
;
A
#
# COMPACT_ATOMS: atom_id res chain seq x y z
N MET A 1 7.24 -76.36 23.69
CA MET A 1 7.39 -75.58 22.44
C MET A 1 6.27 -74.56 22.40
N ARG A 2 6.53 -73.33 22.86
CA ARG A 2 5.53 -72.25 22.87
C ARG A 2 5.81 -71.35 21.66
N SER A 3 4.76 -71.15 20.87
CA SER A 3 4.71 -70.39 19.63
C SER A 3 4.86 -68.90 19.92
N GLU A 4 5.90 -68.25 19.38
CA GLU A 4 6.04 -66.79 19.40
C GLU A 4 5.14 -66.16 18.33
N ALA A 5 4.33 -65.19 18.74
CA ALA A 5 3.53 -64.35 17.86
C ALA A 5 4.37 -63.18 17.32
N PRO A 6 4.17 -62.73 16.07
CA PRO A 6 4.98 -61.67 15.48
C PRO A 6 4.59 -60.29 16.02
N VAL A 7 5.61 -59.52 16.39
CA VAL A 7 5.53 -58.11 16.81
C VAL A 7 5.27 -57.23 15.56
N PRO A 8 4.28 -56.32 15.57
CA PRO A 8 4.05 -55.44 14.43
C PRO A 8 5.10 -54.32 14.40
N HIS A 9 5.76 -54.19 13.24
CA HIS A 9 6.69 -53.11 12.91
C HIS A 9 5.94 -51.76 12.88
N ALA A 10 6.26 -50.87 13.82
CA ALA A 10 5.85 -49.47 13.75
C ALA A 10 6.64 -48.76 12.64
N ALA A 11 5.95 -48.13 11.70
CA ALA A 11 6.54 -47.31 10.66
C ALA A 11 7.25 -46.08 11.28
N PRO A 12 8.39 -45.62 10.73
CA PRO A 12 9.05 -44.42 11.23
C PRO A 12 8.20 -43.18 10.93
N THR A 13 7.77 -42.50 11.98
CA THR A 13 7.17 -41.18 11.90
C THR A 13 8.23 -40.19 11.42
N GLY A 14 8.09 -39.73 10.16
CA GLY A 14 8.90 -38.65 9.62
C GLY A 14 8.76 -37.36 10.43
N PRO A 15 9.75 -36.46 10.38
CA PRO A 15 9.69 -35.19 11.10
C PRO A 15 8.46 -34.38 10.67
N PRO A 16 7.82 -33.64 11.60
CA PRO A 16 6.66 -32.82 11.25
C PRO A 16 7.06 -31.78 10.20
N ALA A 17 6.20 -31.62 9.19
CA ALA A 17 6.36 -30.61 8.15
C ALA A 17 6.53 -29.21 8.79
N PRO A 18 7.37 -28.32 8.21
CA PRO A 18 7.57 -26.98 8.75
C PRO A 18 6.24 -26.24 8.77
N ALA A 19 5.93 -25.65 9.93
CA ALA A 19 4.76 -24.81 10.12
C ALA A 19 4.74 -23.69 9.08
N GLN A 20 3.67 -23.65 8.26
CA GLN A 20 3.42 -22.54 7.36
C GLN A 20 3.29 -21.26 8.20
N PRO A 21 3.98 -20.16 7.86
CA PRO A 21 3.75 -18.90 8.55
C PRO A 21 2.32 -18.45 8.28
N ALA A 22 1.60 -18.16 9.37
CA ALA A 22 0.25 -17.64 9.33
C ALA A 22 0.17 -16.42 8.41
N SER A 23 -0.69 -16.51 7.40
CA SER A 23 -1.12 -15.39 6.55
C SER A 23 -1.86 -14.38 7.42
N SER A 24 -1.12 -13.42 7.98
CA SER A 24 -1.66 -12.33 8.80
C SER A 24 -1.93 -11.10 7.93
N ALA A 25 -3.20 -10.93 7.63
CA ALA A 25 -3.93 -9.66 7.54
C ALA A 25 -3.24 -8.48 6.82
N LEU A 26 -3.58 -8.35 5.53
CA LEU A 26 -3.84 -7.05 4.90
C LEU A 26 -5.05 -6.38 5.57
N ALA A 27 -4.90 -5.97 6.82
CA ALA A 27 -5.84 -5.11 7.51
C ALA A 27 -5.31 -3.68 7.44
N GLY A 28 -5.88 -2.88 6.55
CA GLY A 28 -5.91 -1.43 6.77
C GLY A 28 -6.69 -1.18 8.06
N SER A 29 -5.96 -0.94 9.15
CA SER A 29 -6.53 -0.43 10.39
C SER A 29 -7.06 0.99 10.15
N PRO A 30 -8.24 1.35 10.70
CA PRO A 30 -8.65 2.74 10.76
C PRO A 30 -7.77 3.49 11.76
N VAL A 31 -7.40 4.73 11.45
CA VAL A 31 -6.76 5.64 12.40
C VAL A 31 -7.72 5.83 13.60
N PRO A 32 -7.35 5.47 14.84
CA PRO A 32 -8.19 5.69 16.00
C PRO A 32 -8.05 7.14 16.47
N SER A 33 -9.15 7.89 16.48
CA SER A 33 -9.24 9.16 17.21
C SER A 33 -9.38 8.86 18.71
N GLY A 34 -8.47 9.39 19.54
CA GLY A 34 -8.68 9.56 20.97
C GLY A 34 -8.16 8.45 21.88
N SER A 35 -6.83 8.32 21.97
CA SER A 35 -6.05 7.85 23.13
C SER A 35 -4.58 8.20 22.86
N PRO A 36 -3.75 8.52 23.86
CA PRO A 36 -2.37 8.93 23.59
C PRO A 36 -1.66 7.79 22.87
N ALA A 37 -1.18 8.08 21.67
CA ALA A 37 -0.41 7.13 20.87
C ALA A 37 0.76 6.61 21.73
N PRO A 38 1.10 5.32 21.65
CA PRO A 38 2.35 4.85 22.23
C PRO A 38 3.48 5.72 21.66
N ALA A 39 4.37 6.20 22.53
CA ALA A 39 5.46 7.09 22.14
C ALA A 39 6.17 6.51 20.90
N VAL A 40 6.25 7.32 19.85
CA VAL A 40 7.04 7.06 18.65
C VAL A 40 8.39 6.53 19.11
N PRO A 41 8.93 5.41 18.57
CA PRO A 41 10.31 5.10 18.80
C PRO A 41 11.13 6.25 18.19
N GLU A 42 11.59 7.19 19.03
CA GLU A 42 12.34 8.39 18.62
C GLU A 42 13.50 8.04 17.67
N ALA A 43 14.01 6.81 17.76
CA ALA A 43 15.05 6.23 16.91
C ALA A 43 14.76 6.31 15.39
N GLY A 44 13.49 6.35 14.96
CA GLY A 44 13.13 6.45 13.54
C GLY A 44 13.14 7.86 12.97
N ILE A 45 12.99 8.90 13.80
CA ILE A 45 12.86 10.29 13.35
C ILE A 45 14.10 10.79 12.60
N PRO A 46 15.34 10.51 13.05
CA PRO A 46 16.54 10.87 12.29
C PRO A 46 16.58 10.22 10.91
N LEU A 47 16.08 8.98 10.76
CA LEU A 47 16.03 8.31 9.46
C LEU A 47 15.14 9.06 8.46
N VAL A 48 13.96 9.52 8.91
CA VAL A 48 13.08 10.31 8.06
C VAL A 48 13.68 11.68 7.76
N ARG A 49 14.24 12.37 8.77
CA ARG A 49 14.80 13.71 8.60
C ARG A 49 16.00 13.73 7.64
N ASP A 50 16.93 12.78 7.81
CA ASP A 50 18.25 12.85 7.18
C ASP A 50 18.38 11.93 5.95
N HIS A 51 17.48 10.97 5.78
CA HIS A 51 17.56 9.94 4.72
C HIS A 51 16.31 9.80 3.86
N THR A 52 15.37 10.75 3.92
CA THR A 52 14.25 10.79 2.95
C THR A 52 14.80 10.97 1.53
N VAL A 53 14.38 10.10 0.61
CA VAL A 53 14.72 10.16 -0.82
C VAL A 53 13.54 10.67 -1.66
N TYR A 54 12.32 10.47 -1.17
CA TYR A 54 11.10 10.89 -1.85
C TYR A 54 10.02 11.22 -0.81
N SER A 55 9.27 12.31 -1.02
CA SER A 55 8.01 12.53 -0.32
C SER A 55 7.00 13.26 -1.20
N CYS A 56 5.71 13.00 -0.93
CA CYS A 56 4.60 13.59 -1.66
C CYS A 56 3.42 13.88 -0.73
N VAL A 57 2.61 14.86 -1.12
CA VAL A 57 1.30 15.07 -0.52
C VAL A 57 0.35 14.01 -1.05
N MET A 58 -0.45 13.43 -0.16
CA MET A 58 -1.47 12.44 -0.45
C MET A 58 -2.84 12.89 0.06
N GLY A 59 -3.82 11.99 0.00
CA GLY A 59 -5.16 12.24 0.52
C GLY A 59 -5.95 13.20 -0.36
N SER A 60 -6.89 13.93 0.25
CA SER A 60 -7.87 14.73 -0.49
C SER A 60 -7.23 15.77 -1.43
N ARG A 61 -6.05 16.31 -1.10
CA ARG A 61 -5.31 17.24 -1.96
C ARG A 61 -4.80 16.57 -3.23
N ALA A 62 -4.12 15.44 -3.10
CA ALA A 62 -3.57 14.71 -4.25
C ALA A 62 -4.66 14.14 -5.16
N PHE A 63 -5.83 13.82 -4.60
CA PHE A 63 -6.97 13.31 -5.37
C PHE A 63 -7.83 14.42 -6.00
N GLY A 64 -7.56 15.71 -5.74
CA GLY A 64 -8.42 16.82 -6.22
C GLY A 64 -9.75 16.99 -5.45
N LEU A 65 -9.87 16.34 -4.29
CA LEU A 65 -11.06 16.31 -3.43
C LEU A 65 -10.95 17.25 -2.20
N ALA A 66 -9.93 18.10 -2.15
CA ALA A 66 -9.70 18.98 -1.02
C ALA A 66 -10.82 20.04 -0.87
N THR A 67 -11.08 20.38 0.38
CA THR A 67 -11.98 21.43 0.85
C THR A 67 -11.23 22.29 1.87
N ASP A 68 -11.77 23.44 2.30
CA ASP A 68 -11.09 24.36 3.22
C ASP A 68 -10.63 23.70 4.54
N GLY A 69 -11.36 22.68 5.01
CA GLY A 69 -11.01 21.91 6.21
C GLY A 69 -10.10 20.70 5.99
N SER A 70 -9.52 20.52 4.79
CA SER A 70 -8.69 19.34 4.49
C SER A 70 -7.34 19.40 5.20
N ASP A 71 -6.91 18.27 5.75
CA ASP A 71 -5.58 17.96 6.26
C ASP A 71 -4.57 17.64 5.14
N THR A 72 -3.28 17.83 5.43
CA THR A 72 -2.20 17.55 4.47
C THR A 72 -1.47 16.29 4.90
N ASP A 73 -1.87 15.16 4.33
CA ASP A 73 -1.17 13.89 4.48
C ASP A 73 0.18 13.96 3.75
N LEU A 74 1.29 13.86 4.48
CA LEU A 74 2.62 13.72 3.91
C LEU A 74 3.03 12.25 3.93
N ARG A 75 3.42 11.72 2.76
CA ARG A 75 3.89 10.35 2.61
C ARG A 75 5.31 10.35 2.08
N GLY A 76 6.19 9.62 2.76
CA GLY A 76 7.62 9.62 2.49
C GLY A 76 8.21 8.24 2.24
N VAL A 77 9.40 8.23 1.66
CA VAL A 77 10.27 7.07 1.51
C VAL A 77 11.65 7.47 1.98
N PHE A 78 12.18 6.75 2.96
CA PHE A 78 13.55 6.93 3.43
C PHE A 78 14.42 5.74 3.08
N LEU A 79 15.66 6.01 2.72
CA LEU A 79 16.68 5.00 2.49
C LEU A 79 17.47 4.80 3.78
N ALA A 80 17.12 3.79 4.56
CA ALA A 80 17.90 3.48 5.75
C ALA A 80 19.37 3.18 5.36
N PRO A 81 20.36 3.75 6.05
CA PRO A 81 21.76 3.48 5.76
C PRO A 81 22.05 1.98 5.79
N THR A 82 22.75 1.49 4.76
CA THR A 82 22.84 0.05 4.50
C THR A 82 23.54 -0.71 5.62
N ALA A 83 24.52 -0.09 6.31
CA ALA A 83 25.20 -0.71 7.43
C ALA A 83 24.26 -1.04 8.61
N LEU A 84 23.12 -0.35 8.76
CA LEU A 84 22.14 -0.65 9.80
C LEU A 84 21.53 -2.05 9.64
N PHE A 85 21.46 -2.59 8.42
CA PHE A 85 20.94 -3.93 8.17
C PHE A 85 21.90 -5.04 8.60
N TRP A 86 23.18 -4.74 8.85
CA TRP A 86 24.15 -5.72 9.35
C TRP A 86 24.12 -5.85 10.89
N ARG A 87 23.39 -4.97 11.58
CA ARG A 87 23.20 -5.03 13.03
C ARG A 87 22.20 -6.13 13.41
N PHE A 88 22.23 -6.55 14.68
CA PHE A 88 21.22 -7.48 15.23
C PHE A 88 19.82 -6.85 15.22
N GLU A 89 19.72 -5.58 15.62
CA GLU A 89 18.51 -4.78 15.48
C GLU A 89 18.44 -4.20 14.07
N LYS A 90 17.33 -4.47 13.37
CA LYS A 90 17.09 -3.96 12.02
C LYS A 90 16.47 -2.57 12.08
N PRO A 91 16.72 -1.70 11.09
CA PRO A 91 16.06 -0.41 11.02
C PRO A 91 14.53 -0.59 10.93
N PRO A 92 13.75 0.39 11.41
CA PRO A 92 12.31 0.34 11.31
C PRO A 92 11.88 0.30 9.84
N THR A 93 10.84 -0.49 9.53
CA THR A 93 10.32 -0.61 8.15
C THR A 93 9.42 0.56 7.74
N HIS A 94 9.00 1.37 8.72
CA HIS A 94 8.22 2.59 8.57
C HIS A 94 8.36 3.45 9.83
N VAL A 95 8.06 4.74 9.70
CA VAL A 95 8.10 5.73 10.78
C VAL A 95 6.90 6.64 10.65
N GLU A 96 6.18 6.84 11.77
CA GLU A 96 5.18 7.89 11.93
C GLU A 96 5.85 9.15 12.48
N GLY A 97 5.53 10.31 11.91
CA GLY A 97 6.21 11.57 12.22
C GLY A 97 7.34 11.95 11.24
N PRO A 98 8.12 13.00 11.55
CA PRO A 98 8.07 13.81 12.78
C PRO A 98 6.84 14.72 12.92
N ALA A 99 6.14 15.05 11.83
CA ALA A 99 4.88 15.82 11.90
C ALA A 99 3.65 14.89 12.07
N PRO A 100 2.55 15.35 12.69
CA PRO A 100 1.38 14.49 12.97
C PRO A 100 0.80 13.75 11.75
N GLU A 101 0.79 14.39 10.58
CA GLU A 101 0.24 13.80 9.34
C GLU A 101 1.31 13.20 8.41
N GLN A 102 2.52 12.97 8.94
CA GLN A 102 3.65 12.41 8.19
C GLN A 102 3.81 10.92 8.46
N PHE A 103 3.90 10.14 7.39
CA PHE A 103 4.18 8.71 7.45
C PHE A 103 5.21 8.35 6.39
N SER A 104 6.28 7.67 6.75
CA SER A 104 7.34 7.30 5.80
C SER A 104 7.65 5.81 5.86
N TRP A 105 7.84 5.19 4.70
CA TRP A 105 8.32 3.80 4.58
C TRP A 105 9.82 3.75 4.36
N GLU A 106 10.44 2.69 4.85
CA GLU A 106 11.77 2.33 4.39
C GLU A 106 11.70 1.87 2.91
N LEU A 107 12.69 2.21 2.09
CA LEU A 107 12.70 1.98 0.64
C LEU A 107 12.40 0.53 0.22
N GLU A 108 13.04 -0.47 0.84
CA GLU A 108 12.80 -1.88 0.53
C GLU A 108 11.37 -2.28 0.87
N ARG A 109 10.86 -1.81 2.03
CA ARG A 109 9.47 -2.04 2.41
C ARG A 109 8.50 -1.41 1.42
N PHE A 110 8.78 -0.18 0.98
CA PHE A 110 7.99 0.52 -0.02
C PHE A 110 7.95 -0.25 -1.35
N CYS A 111 9.11 -0.63 -1.89
CA CYS A 111 9.21 -1.42 -3.12
C CYS A 111 8.49 -2.78 -3.00
N SER A 112 8.67 -3.50 -1.88
CA SER A 112 8.01 -4.79 -1.64
C SER A 112 6.48 -4.70 -1.61
N LEU A 113 5.94 -3.58 -1.12
CA LEU A 113 4.49 -3.34 -1.12
C LEU A 113 4.00 -2.89 -2.50
N ALA A 114 4.78 -2.08 -3.22
CA ALA A 114 4.48 -1.67 -4.59
C ALA A 114 4.39 -2.87 -5.54
N LEU A 115 5.35 -3.81 -5.44
CA LEU A 115 5.35 -5.06 -6.19
C LEU A 115 4.13 -5.95 -5.90
N ARG A 116 3.50 -5.79 -4.73
CA ARG A 116 2.22 -6.47 -4.39
C ARG A 116 0.99 -5.64 -4.75
N ALA A 117 1.15 -4.66 -5.62
CA ALA A 117 0.12 -3.73 -6.06
C ALA A 117 -0.65 -3.05 -4.91
N ASN A 118 0.02 -2.73 -3.80
CA ASN A 118 -0.62 -2.03 -2.69
C ASN A 118 -1.11 -0.63 -3.15
N PRO A 119 -2.42 -0.32 -3.08
CA PRO A 119 -2.94 0.92 -3.66
C PRO A 119 -2.31 2.18 -3.08
N ASN A 120 -2.14 2.27 -1.76
CA ASN A 120 -1.58 3.46 -1.13
C ASN A 120 -0.16 3.75 -1.62
N ILE A 121 0.62 2.69 -1.86
CA ILE A 121 2.01 2.79 -2.31
C ILE A 121 2.07 3.15 -3.80
N LEU A 122 1.25 2.48 -4.63
CA LEU A 122 1.17 2.81 -6.05
C LEU A 122 0.69 4.24 -6.26
N GLU A 123 -0.28 4.70 -5.49
CA GLU A 123 -0.77 6.09 -5.55
C GLU A 123 0.31 7.09 -5.12
N CYS A 124 1.13 6.77 -4.10
CA CYS A 124 2.29 7.62 -3.75
C CYS A 124 3.25 7.78 -4.93
N LEU A 125 3.55 6.72 -5.69
CA LEU A 125 4.42 6.80 -6.88
C LEU A 125 3.85 7.66 -8.02
N HIS A 126 2.55 7.94 -7.99
CA HIS A 126 1.82 8.66 -9.03
C HIS A 126 1.21 9.97 -8.51
N SER A 127 1.62 10.44 -7.33
CA SER A 127 1.14 11.72 -6.81
C SER A 127 1.66 12.89 -7.66
N PRO A 128 0.79 13.81 -8.09
CA PRO A 128 1.22 15.01 -8.80
C PRO A 128 1.87 16.04 -7.86
N LEU A 129 1.71 15.88 -6.54
CA LEU A 129 2.16 16.82 -5.52
C LEU A 129 3.43 16.32 -4.83
N VAL A 130 4.55 16.33 -5.56
CA VAL A 130 5.86 15.98 -5.00
C VAL A 130 6.33 17.09 -4.06
N ALA A 131 6.59 16.73 -2.80
CA ALA A 131 7.08 17.66 -1.78
C ALA A 131 8.61 17.69 -1.71
N TYR A 132 9.26 16.54 -1.92
CA TYR A 132 10.71 16.42 -1.98
C TYR A 132 11.12 15.22 -2.84
N VAL A 133 12.21 15.34 -3.59
CA VAL A 133 12.81 14.24 -4.34
C VAL A 133 14.31 14.48 -4.56
N ASP A 134 15.14 13.49 -4.20
CA ASP A 134 16.57 13.47 -4.53
C ASP A 134 16.83 12.60 -5.78
N ASP A 135 18.10 12.36 -6.15
CA ASP A 135 18.44 11.53 -7.31
C ASP A 135 17.95 10.08 -7.17
N THR A 136 17.99 9.53 -5.95
CA THR A 136 17.50 8.18 -5.65
C THR A 136 15.97 8.11 -5.82
N GLY A 137 15.26 9.12 -5.32
CA GLY A 137 13.82 9.27 -5.46
C GLY A 137 13.39 9.47 -6.91
N ARG A 138 14.15 10.22 -7.72
CA ARG A 138 13.90 10.38 -9.16
C ARG A 138 13.98 9.03 -9.87
N GLU A 139 15.01 8.25 -9.58
CA GLU A 139 15.17 6.91 -10.14
C GLU A 139 14.02 5.97 -9.71
N LEU A 140 13.56 6.03 -8.45
CA LEU A 140 12.37 5.31 -7.98
C LEU A 140 11.11 5.72 -8.78
N LEU A 141 10.91 7.02 -9.02
CA LEU A 141 9.74 7.51 -9.77
C LEU A 141 9.82 7.13 -11.26
N ASP A 142 11.00 7.09 -11.85
CA ASP A 142 11.20 6.60 -13.23
C ASP A 142 10.92 5.10 -13.36
N LEU A 143 11.04 4.35 -12.24
CA LEU A 143 10.67 2.94 -12.14
C LEU A 143 9.18 2.69 -11.89
N ARG A 144 8.33 3.73 -11.73
CA ARG A 144 6.92 3.54 -11.34
C ARG A 144 6.14 2.55 -12.21
N GLN A 145 6.45 2.47 -13.50
CA GLN A 145 5.80 1.53 -14.44
C GLN A 145 6.21 0.07 -14.21
N ALA A 146 7.40 -0.19 -13.66
CA ALA A 146 7.87 -1.54 -13.34
C ALA A 146 7.02 -2.22 -12.25
N PHE A 147 6.31 -1.43 -11.42
CA PHE A 147 5.45 -1.95 -10.36
C PHE A 147 4.02 -2.27 -10.82
N LEU A 148 3.61 -1.80 -12.01
CA LEU A 148 2.23 -1.96 -12.49
C LEU A 148 2.07 -3.30 -13.20
N SER A 149 1.01 -4.03 -12.85
CA SER A 149 0.68 -5.34 -13.44
C SER A 149 -0.80 -5.66 -13.27
N ARG A 150 -1.26 -6.72 -13.91
CA ARG A 150 -2.63 -7.23 -13.75
C ARG A 150 -2.94 -7.73 -12.34
N GLN A 151 -1.94 -7.95 -11.48
CA GLN A 151 -2.15 -8.24 -10.05
C GLN A 151 -2.88 -7.10 -9.30
N ALA A 152 -2.87 -5.88 -9.84
CA ALA A 152 -3.67 -4.78 -9.32
C ALA A 152 -5.17 -5.15 -9.29
N HIS A 153 -5.67 -5.91 -10.28
CA HIS A 153 -7.06 -6.37 -10.29
C HIS A 153 -7.41 -7.18 -9.04
N GLU A 154 -6.65 -8.22 -8.73
CA GLU A 154 -6.91 -9.08 -7.56
C GLU A 154 -6.84 -8.29 -6.25
N THR A 155 -5.81 -7.44 -6.12
CA THR A 155 -5.57 -6.67 -4.90
C THR A 155 -6.68 -5.64 -4.65
N PHE A 156 -7.07 -4.90 -5.69
CA PHE A 156 -8.12 -3.89 -5.59
C PHE A 156 -9.49 -4.54 -5.39
N THR A 157 -9.80 -5.62 -6.08
CA THR A 157 -11.06 -6.37 -5.92
C THR A 157 -11.19 -6.94 -4.49
N ARG A 158 -10.15 -7.58 -3.98
CA ARG A 158 -10.14 -8.11 -2.60
C ARG A 158 -10.33 -7.01 -1.58
N TYR A 159 -9.65 -5.88 -1.76
CA TYR A 159 -9.79 -4.71 -0.89
C TYR A 159 -11.21 -4.14 -0.94
N ALA A 160 -11.76 -3.95 -2.15
CA ALA A 160 -13.08 -3.38 -2.35
C ALA A 160 -14.18 -4.23 -1.74
N LEU A 161 -14.12 -5.55 -1.90
CA LEU A 161 -15.05 -6.50 -1.27
C LEU A 161 -15.01 -6.39 0.26
N GLY A 162 -13.82 -6.27 0.85
CA GLY A 162 -13.66 -6.11 2.29
C GLY A 162 -14.26 -4.80 2.82
N GLN A 163 -14.03 -3.68 2.12
CA GLN A 163 -14.56 -2.37 2.52
C GLN A 163 -16.08 -2.27 2.32
N ARG A 164 -16.62 -2.83 1.23
CA ARG A 164 -18.06 -2.87 0.98
C ARG A 164 -18.81 -3.59 2.09
N LYS A 165 -18.34 -4.76 2.52
CA LYS A 165 -18.94 -5.51 3.64
C LYS A 165 -19.00 -4.69 4.94
N LYS A 166 -17.97 -3.87 5.20
CA LYS A 166 -17.95 -2.96 6.36
C LYS A 166 -18.99 -1.85 6.22
N LEU A 167 -19.11 -1.23 5.05
CA LEU A 167 -20.11 -0.19 4.78
C LEU A 167 -21.55 -0.74 4.89
N GLU A 168 -21.80 -1.93 4.34
CA GLU A 168 -23.09 -2.61 4.47
C GLU A 168 -23.43 -2.92 5.94
N ALA A 169 -22.44 -3.30 6.74
CA ALA A 169 -22.62 -3.51 8.18
C ALA A 169 -22.92 -2.20 8.93
N ASP A 170 -22.24 -1.11 8.57
CA ASP A 170 -22.49 0.23 9.10
C ASP A 170 -23.94 0.66 8.78
N VAL A 171 -24.42 0.44 7.55
CA VAL A 171 -25.80 0.75 7.14
C VAL A 171 -26.82 -0.06 7.94
N ARG A 172 -26.60 -1.37 8.13
CA ARG A 172 -27.51 -2.21 8.93
C ARG A 172 -27.57 -1.78 10.40
N THR A 173 -26.45 -1.34 10.96
CA THR A 173 -26.35 -0.99 12.38
C THR A 173 -26.79 0.44 12.67
N HIS A 174 -26.47 1.38 11.77
CA HIS A 174 -26.60 2.82 12.01
C HIS A 174 -27.54 3.53 11.02
N GLY A 175 -28.14 2.81 10.07
CA GLY A 175 -29.06 3.35 9.06
C GLY A 175 -28.38 4.07 7.89
N ALA A 176 -27.08 4.33 7.96
CA ALA A 176 -26.31 4.98 6.92
C ALA A 176 -24.85 4.50 6.91
N PRO A 177 -24.15 4.54 5.76
CA PRO A 177 -22.73 4.23 5.68
C PRO A 177 -21.89 5.39 6.24
N ARG A 178 -20.61 5.12 6.53
CA ARG A 178 -19.62 6.19 6.66
C ARG A 178 -19.32 6.79 5.28
N TRP A 179 -19.97 7.89 4.94
CA TRP A 179 -19.92 8.52 3.61
C TRP A 179 -18.51 8.84 3.09
N LYS A 180 -17.58 9.29 3.96
CA LYS A 180 -16.16 9.48 3.61
C LYS A 180 -15.54 8.17 3.08
N HIS A 181 -15.83 7.05 3.71
CA HIS A 181 -15.30 5.74 3.31
C HIS A 181 -15.96 5.20 2.04
N ALA A 182 -17.26 5.44 1.87
CA ALA A 182 -17.96 5.10 0.62
C ALA A 182 -17.37 5.84 -0.58
N MET A 183 -17.14 7.16 -0.45
CA MET A 183 -16.47 7.97 -1.47
C MET A 183 -15.05 7.48 -1.77
N HIS A 184 -14.25 7.18 -0.74
CA HIS A 184 -12.89 6.65 -0.95
C HIS A 184 -12.88 5.29 -1.66
N LEU A 185 -13.85 4.43 -1.38
CA LEU A 185 -13.98 3.14 -2.07
C LEU A 185 -14.34 3.32 -3.55
N LEU A 186 -15.27 4.23 -3.88
CA LEU A 186 -15.59 4.57 -5.27
C LEU A 186 -14.36 5.06 -6.02
N ARG A 187 -13.65 6.05 -5.45
CA ARG A 187 -12.40 6.57 -6.02
C ARG A 187 -11.40 5.45 -6.33
N LEU A 188 -11.18 4.56 -5.36
CA LEU A 188 -10.25 3.45 -5.52
C LEU A 188 -10.67 2.48 -6.64
N LEU A 189 -11.97 2.15 -6.73
CA LEU A 189 -12.51 1.31 -7.79
C LEU A 189 -12.36 1.96 -9.17
N MET A 190 -12.55 3.27 -9.28
CA MET A 190 -12.30 4.02 -10.51
C MET A 190 -10.83 3.96 -10.92
N SER A 191 -9.91 4.21 -9.98
CA SER A 191 -8.47 4.07 -10.25
C SER A 191 -8.10 2.66 -10.70
N ALA A 192 -8.71 1.61 -10.12
CA ALA A 192 -8.51 0.21 -10.54
C ALA A 192 -8.94 0.00 -11.99
N ARG A 193 -10.17 0.42 -12.32
CA ARG A 193 -10.75 0.32 -13.65
C ARG A 193 -9.89 1.05 -14.69
N ASP A 194 -9.51 2.29 -14.39
CA ASP A 194 -8.78 3.13 -15.34
C ASP A 194 -7.35 2.62 -15.55
N LEU A 195 -6.69 2.16 -14.48
CA LEU A 195 -5.40 1.47 -14.56
C LEU A 195 -5.49 0.23 -15.45
N LEU A 196 -6.50 -0.64 -15.24
CA LEU A 196 -6.65 -1.86 -16.03
C LEU A 196 -6.99 -1.59 -17.49
N ARG A 197 -7.74 -0.51 -17.79
CA ARG A 197 -8.09 -0.11 -19.16
C ARG A 197 -6.92 0.53 -19.92
N THR A 198 -6.16 1.39 -19.24
CA THR A 198 -5.21 2.29 -19.91
C THR A 198 -3.75 1.88 -19.70
N GLY A 199 -3.45 1.09 -18.66
CA GLY A 199 -2.10 0.82 -18.20
C GLY A 199 -1.46 1.97 -17.41
N ALA A 200 -2.17 3.08 -17.21
CA ALA A 200 -1.66 4.25 -16.49
C ALA A 200 -2.46 4.47 -15.19
N LEU A 201 -1.75 4.65 -14.07
CA LEU A 201 -2.37 5.03 -12.81
C LEU A 201 -2.44 6.56 -12.69
N THR A 202 -3.65 7.10 -12.75
CA THR A 202 -3.95 8.51 -12.45
C THR A 202 -4.78 8.57 -11.16
N ILE A 203 -4.37 9.41 -10.22
CA ILE A 203 -5.01 9.47 -8.90
C ILE A 203 -5.94 10.67 -8.71
N GLU A 204 -5.79 11.71 -9.54
CA GLU A 204 -6.72 12.84 -9.56
C GLU A 204 -8.07 12.41 -10.14
N VAL A 205 -9.16 12.82 -9.50
CA VAL A 205 -10.51 12.38 -9.88
C VAL A 205 -11.13 13.17 -11.04
N GLY A 206 -10.58 14.35 -11.36
CA GLY A 206 -11.05 15.17 -12.49
C GLY A 206 -12.55 15.46 -12.44
N GLU A 207 -13.26 15.13 -13.54
CA GLU A 207 -14.71 15.36 -13.72
C GLU A 207 -15.58 14.68 -12.64
N GLU A 208 -15.04 13.64 -12.00
CA GLU A 208 -15.74 12.85 -10.99
C GLU A 208 -15.69 13.49 -9.60
N ARG A 209 -15.06 14.65 -9.47
CA ARG A 209 -14.95 15.39 -8.20
C ARG A 209 -16.31 15.66 -7.57
N GLU A 210 -17.23 16.28 -8.30
CA GLU A 210 -18.53 16.67 -7.73
C GLU A 210 -19.42 15.45 -7.40
N PRO A 211 -19.55 14.44 -8.28
CA PRO A 211 -20.21 13.19 -7.92
C PRO A 211 -19.68 12.54 -6.64
N LEU A 212 -18.35 12.47 -6.48
CA LEU A 212 -17.73 11.92 -5.27
C LEU A 212 -17.99 12.79 -4.02
N LEU A 213 -18.00 14.11 -4.16
CA LEU A 213 -18.33 15.01 -3.05
C LEU A 213 -19.81 14.93 -2.65
N ALA A 214 -20.74 14.75 -3.59
CA ALA A 214 -22.15 14.50 -3.30
C ALA A 214 -22.33 13.21 -2.48
N VAL A 215 -21.58 12.14 -2.80
CA VAL A 215 -21.53 10.93 -1.98
C VAL A 215 -20.96 11.22 -0.58
N LYS A 216 -19.86 11.98 -0.48
CA LYS A 216 -19.27 12.36 0.81
C LYS A 216 -20.25 13.15 1.69
N ARG A 217 -21.13 13.97 1.09
CA ARG A 217 -22.18 14.74 1.78
C ARG A 217 -23.44 13.92 2.09
N GLY A 218 -23.55 12.69 1.59
CA GLY A 218 -24.72 11.83 1.80
C GLY A 218 -25.94 12.23 0.96
N GLU A 219 -25.73 13.00 -0.12
CA GLU A 219 -26.80 13.47 -1.01
C GLU A 219 -27.25 12.39 -2.00
N VAL A 220 -26.43 11.35 -2.18
CA VAL A 220 -26.70 10.22 -3.07
C VAL A 220 -27.25 9.06 -2.24
N PRO A 221 -28.40 8.46 -2.61
CA PRO A 221 -28.95 7.29 -1.93
C PRO A 221 -27.94 6.13 -1.90
N TRP A 222 -27.87 5.41 -0.77
CA TRP A 222 -26.94 4.29 -0.61
C TRP A 222 -27.07 3.24 -1.71
N SER A 223 -28.30 2.92 -2.13
CA SER A 223 -28.55 1.96 -3.23
C SER A 223 -27.99 2.42 -4.58
N GLU A 224 -27.84 3.72 -4.81
CA GLU A 224 -27.18 4.25 -6.00
C GLU A 224 -25.66 4.17 -5.90
N VAL A 225 -25.11 4.45 -4.70
CA VAL A 225 -23.69 4.24 -4.40
C VAL A 225 -23.30 2.77 -4.59
N GLU A 226 -24.12 1.83 -4.11
CA GLU A 226 -23.90 0.39 -4.29
C GLU A 226 -23.93 -0.01 -5.77
N ARG A 227 -24.92 0.47 -6.54
CA ARG A 227 -24.97 0.24 -8.00
C ARG A 227 -23.74 0.80 -8.71
N TRP A 228 -23.25 1.96 -8.29
CA TRP A 228 -22.02 2.52 -8.84
C TRP A 228 -20.79 1.67 -8.52
N MET A 229 -20.64 1.22 -7.27
CA MET A 229 -19.55 0.31 -6.88
C MET A 229 -19.58 -0.99 -7.67
N LEU A 230 -20.75 -1.61 -7.83
CA LEU A 230 -20.91 -2.86 -8.60
C LEU A 230 -20.54 -2.67 -10.06
N ARG A 231 -21.03 -1.59 -10.69
CA ARG A 231 -20.68 -1.25 -12.07
C ARG A 231 -19.17 -1.07 -12.25
N LEU A 232 -18.50 -0.32 -11.37
CA LEU A 232 -17.05 -0.13 -11.45
C LEU A 232 -16.28 -1.45 -11.29
N ALA A 233 -16.73 -2.33 -10.39
CA ALA A 233 -16.13 -3.64 -10.22
C ALA A 233 -16.28 -4.50 -11.49
N THR A 234 -17.47 -4.55 -12.09
CA THR A 234 -17.70 -5.24 -13.37
C THR A 234 -16.84 -4.66 -14.49
N GLU A 235 -16.78 -3.33 -14.61
CA GLU A 235 -15.94 -2.64 -15.59
C GLU A 235 -14.44 -2.96 -15.41
N ALA A 236 -13.98 -3.13 -14.17
CA ALA A 236 -12.62 -3.54 -13.86
C ALA A 236 -12.37 -5.03 -14.19
N ASP A 237 -13.32 -5.92 -13.90
CA ASP A 237 -13.26 -7.34 -14.28
C ASP A 237 -13.16 -7.52 -15.80
N GLU A 238 -13.98 -6.79 -16.56
CA GLU A 238 -13.93 -6.78 -18.02
C GLU A 238 -12.60 -6.23 -18.54
N ALA A 239 -12.11 -5.12 -17.97
CA ALA A 239 -10.85 -4.51 -18.36
C ALA A 239 -9.64 -5.43 -18.09
N ALA A 240 -9.68 -6.25 -17.03
CA ALA A 240 -8.59 -7.15 -16.68
C ALA A 240 -8.29 -8.20 -17.78
N VAL A 241 -9.30 -8.63 -18.54
CA VAL A 241 -9.17 -9.63 -19.61
C VAL A 241 -8.31 -9.11 -20.76
N GLY A 242 -8.53 -7.86 -21.17
CA GLY A 242 -7.85 -7.20 -22.30
C GLY A 242 -6.80 -6.16 -21.90
N SER A 243 -6.40 -6.15 -20.63
CA SER A 243 -5.54 -5.09 -20.08
C SER A 243 -4.18 -5.03 -20.79
N PRO A 244 -3.63 -3.82 -21.06
CA PRO A 244 -2.30 -3.65 -21.61
C PRO A 244 -1.18 -3.93 -20.58
N LEU A 245 -1.53 -4.10 -19.30
CA LEU A 245 -0.56 -4.36 -18.24
C LEU A 245 0.03 -5.76 -18.34
N PRO A 246 1.32 -5.94 -17.97
CA PRO A 246 1.92 -7.26 -17.88
C PRO A 246 1.19 -8.11 -16.81
N PRO A 247 1.24 -9.46 -16.91
CA PRO A 247 0.69 -10.33 -15.86
C PRO A 247 1.29 -10.06 -14.47
N GLU A 248 2.60 -9.81 -14.43
CA GLU A 248 3.42 -9.68 -13.22
C GLU A 248 4.23 -8.38 -13.27
N PRO A 249 4.57 -7.77 -12.13
CA PRO A 249 5.46 -6.62 -12.09
C PRO A 249 6.91 -7.03 -12.43
N ASP A 250 7.71 -6.07 -12.92
CA ASP A 250 9.13 -6.27 -13.25
C ASP A 250 9.97 -6.27 -11.98
N THR A 251 9.94 -7.40 -11.27
CA THR A 251 10.63 -7.60 -10.00
C THR A 251 12.15 -7.50 -10.17
N ALA A 252 12.69 -7.99 -11.28
CA ALA A 252 14.13 -7.97 -11.56
C ALA A 252 14.65 -6.53 -11.63
N ARG A 253 13.96 -5.65 -12.37
CA ARG A 253 14.36 -4.24 -12.50
C ARG A 253 14.25 -3.47 -11.18
N VAL A 254 13.26 -3.78 -10.35
CA VAL A 254 13.10 -3.19 -9.01
C VAL A 254 14.18 -3.69 -8.05
N GLU A 255 14.53 -4.97 -8.11
CA GLU A 255 15.59 -5.56 -7.30
C GLU A 255 16.98 -5.01 -7.68
N ASP A 256 17.27 -4.90 -8.98
CA ASP A 256 18.51 -4.29 -9.48
C ASP A 256 18.68 -2.85 -9.00
N PHE A 257 17.60 -2.06 -9.01
CA PHE A 257 17.58 -0.73 -8.42
C PHE A 257 17.91 -0.75 -6.93
N LEU A 258 17.23 -1.59 -6.15
CA LEU A 258 17.45 -1.68 -4.71
C LEU A 258 18.90 -2.07 -4.38
N ILE A 259 19.46 -3.06 -5.09
CA ILE A 259 20.85 -3.48 -4.91
C ILE A 259 21.82 -2.33 -5.19
N ARG A 260 21.64 -1.59 -6.29
CA ARG A 260 22.52 -0.45 -6.63
C ARG A 260 22.46 0.65 -5.59
N VAL A 261 21.26 1.02 -5.16
CA VAL A 261 21.06 2.07 -4.15
C VAL A 261 21.68 1.68 -2.80
N ARG A 262 21.53 0.42 -2.38
CA ARG A 262 22.18 -0.09 -1.17
C ARG A 262 23.71 -0.07 -1.27
N ARG A 263 24.28 -0.49 -2.40
CA ARG A 263 25.74 -0.39 -2.63
C ARG A 263 26.24 1.06 -2.55
N ALA A 264 25.52 1.99 -3.18
CA ALA A 264 25.86 3.42 -3.13
C ALA A 264 25.77 4.00 -1.71
N SER A 265 24.77 3.58 -0.93
CA SER A 265 24.62 3.98 0.47
C SER A 265 25.85 3.59 1.33
N VAL A 266 26.40 2.38 1.16
CA VAL A 266 27.63 1.96 1.86
C VAL A 266 28.81 2.87 1.51
N LEU A 267 28.99 3.19 0.23
CA LEU A 267 30.10 4.03 -0.22
C LEU A 267 30.03 5.45 0.36
N ARG A 268 28.82 6.02 0.50
CA ARG A 268 28.61 7.35 1.09
C ARG A 268 29.00 7.39 2.58
N GLU A 269 28.70 6.33 3.34
CA GLU A 269 29.12 6.23 4.76
C GLU A 269 30.65 6.24 4.89
N THR A 270 31.35 5.44 4.07
CA THR A 270 32.83 5.36 4.11
C THR A 270 33.56 6.63 3.66
N ALA A 271 32.86 7.56 3.02
CA ALA A 271 33.39 8.85 2.60
C ALA A 271 33.14 9.97 3.62
N GLY A 272 32.11 9.83 4.47
CA GLY A 272 31.81 10.78 5.56
C GLY A 272 32.61 10.51 6.84
N ASP A 273 33.13 9.30 7.04
CA ASP A 273 33.98 8.91 8.17
C ASP A 273 35.49 9.19 7.95
N ARG A 274 35.86 9.90 6.87
CA ARG A 274 37.24 10.31 6.54
C ARG A 274 37.40 11.82 6.58
#